data_AF-A0A392RU04-F1
#
_entry.id   AF-A0A392RU04-F1
#
_cell.length_a   1.000
_cell.length_b   1.000
_cell.length_c   1.000
_cell.angle_alpha   90.00
_cell.angle_beta   90.00
_cell.angle_gamma   90.00
#
_symmetry.space_group_name_H-M   'P 1'
#
loop_
_entity.id
_entity.type
_entity.pdbx_description
1 polymer ?
#
loop_
_entity_poly.entity_id
_entity_poly.type
_entity_poly.pdbx_seq_one_letter_code
_entity_poly.pdbx_strand_id
1 'polypeptide(L)'
;TNTGKHFAKNVTIEIPYEKLDLVLEQPVDFESLRANGFDVKKFFQDQGWLSYFDILNGPVYTQLVKDFWKRCDIITQEEADKEYNLKVAEDPKKNKGKSRKKLGLREFTETEIRSGCTGYEVV
;
A
#
# COMPACT_ATOMS: atom_id res chain seq x y z
N THR A 1 -9.69 19.59 18.92
CA THR A 1 -10.65 19.32 17.84
C THR A 1 -9.90 19.11 16.55
N ASN A 2 -9.66 17.85 16.18
CA ASN A 2 -9.15 17.51 14.86
C ASN A 2 -10.03 16.36 14.35
N THR A 3 -11.19 16.71 13.80
CA THR A 3 -12.03 15.77 13.06
C THR A 3 -11.34 15.53 11.72
N GLY A 4 -10.23 14.77 11.76
CA GLY A 4 -9.63 14.23 10.55
C GLY A 4 -10.70 13.43 9.84
N LYS A 5 -11.05 13.83 8.61
CA LYS A 5 -11.96 13.06 7.76
C LYS A 5 -11.41 11.64 7.70
N HIS A 6 -12.11 10.68 8.31
CA HIS A 6 -11.73 9.29 8.27
C HIS A 6 -11.80 8.82 6.81
N PHE A 7 -10.65 8.60 6.18
CA PHE A 7 -10.59 8.17 4.79
C PHE A 7 -10.98 6.68 4.73
N ALA A 8 -12.17 6.41 4.19
CA ALA A 8 -12.66 5.05 4.01
C ALA A 8 -12.83 4.78 2.52
N LYS A 9 -11.99 3.90 1.96
CA LYS A 9 -12.20 3.33 0.63
C LYS A 9 -13.05 2.06 0.70
N ASN A 10 -13.81 1.83 -0.37
CA ASN A 10 -14.57 0.60 -0.56
C ASN A 10 -13.61 -0.60 -0.70
N VAL A 11 -14.11 -1.79 -0.41
CA VAL A 11 -13.39 -3.03 -0.70
C VAL A 11 -13.45 -3.27 -2.19
N THR A 12 -12.28 -3.51 -2.80
CA THR A 12 -12.11 -3.65 -4.25
C THR A 12 -11.73 -5.08 -4.64
N ILE A 13 -11.18 -5.85 -3.69
CA ILE A 13 -10.80 -7.25 -3.85
C ILE A 13 -11.81 -8.14 -3.12
N GLU A 14 -12.38 -9.12 -3.84
CA GLU A 14 -13.40 -10.05 -3.32
C GLU A 14 -12.82 -11.27 -2.58
N ILE A 15 -11.50 -11.35 -2.44
CA ILE A 15 -10.83 -12.42 -1.71
C ILE A 15 -11.18 -12.30 -0.21
N PRO A 16 -11.70 -13.38 0.43
CA PRO A 16 -11.91 -13.41 1.86
C PRO A 16 -10.63 -13.08 2.63
N TYR A 17 -10.75 -12.37 3.75
CA TYR A 17 -9.59 -11.86 4.47
C TYR A 17 -8.66 -12.98 4.99
N GLU A 18 -9.27 -14.09 5.33
CA GLU A 18 -8.72 -15.34 5.85
C GLU A 18 -7.97 -16.11 4.77
N LYS A 19 -8.24 -15.85 3.49
CA LYS A 19 -7.59 -16.45 2.33
C LYS A 19 -6.55 -15.53 1.68
N LEU A 20 -6.41 -14.30 2.19
CA LEU A 20 -5.38 -13.38 1.72
C LEU A 20 -4.07 -13.73 2.44
N ASP A 21 -3.29 -14.63 1.84
CA ASP A 21 -1.98 -15.02 2.38
C ASP A 21 -0.90 -14.01 1.97
N LEU A 22 -0.06 -13.64 2.92
CA LEU A 22 1.09 -12.78 2.67
C LEU A 22 2.36 -13.62 2.67
N VAL A 23 3.15 -13.46 1.63
CA VAL A 23 4.52 -13.98 1.61
C VAL A 23 5.40 -12.96 2.31
N LEU A 24 6.00 -13.37 3.42
CA LEU A 24 6.89 -12.55 4.22
C LEU A 24 8.33 -12.92 3.89
N GLU A 25 9.05 -12.02 3.24
CA GLU A 25 10.47 -12.20 2.99
C GLU A 25 11.27 -11.48 4.08
N GLN A 26 12.20 -12.22 4.69
CA GLN A 26 13.17 -11.66 5.62
C GLN A 26 14.49 -11.45 4.88
N PRO A 27 15.08 -10.25 4.93
CA PRO A 27 16.42 -9.99 4.40
C PRO A 27 17.48 -11.00 4.88
N VAL A 28 17.35 -11.48 6.12
CA VAL A 28 18.21 -12.53 6.68
C VAL A 28 17.36 -13.62 7.32
N ASP A 29 17.28 -14.77 6.64
CA ASP A 29 16.59 -15.96 7.11
C ASP A 29 17.59 -17.11 7.35
N PHE A 30 18.01 -17.27 8.60
CA PHE A 30 18.93 -18.34 9.00
C PHE A 30 18.32 -19.74 8.87
N GLU A 31 17.00 -19.88 8.93
CA GLU A 31 16.32 -21.16 8.79
C GLU A 31 16.34 -21.62 7.33
N SER A 32 16.03 -20.71 6.40
CA SER A 32 16.17 -20.94 4.97
C SER A 32 17.62 -21.23 4.58
N LEU A 33 18.59 -20.43 5.06
CA LEU A 33 20.01 -20.67 4.79
C LEU A 33 20.44 -22.08 5.25
N ARG A 34 20.06 -22.47 6.47
CA ARG A 34 20.36 -23.80 7.01
C ARG A 34 19.71 -24.92 6.19
N ALA A 35 18.45 -24.75 5.78
CA ALA A 35 17.75 -25.72 4.93
C ALA A 35 18.43 -25.90 3.56
N ASN A 36 19.15 -24.88 3.08
CA ASN A 36 19.95 -24.91 1.85
C ASN A 36 21.43 -25.28 2.06
N GLY A 37 21.80 -25.80 3.25
CA GLY A 37 23.14 -26.29 3.54
C GLY A 37 24.11 -25.24 4.10
N PHE A 38 23.64 -24.03 4.42
CA PHE A 38 24.44 -22.96 5.00
C PHE A 38 24.07 -22.70 6.46
N ASP A 39 24.66 -23.45 7.39
CA ASP A 39 24.47 -23.23 8.84
C ASP A 39 25.49 -22.22 9.41
N VAL A 40 25.20 -20.93 9.20
CA VAL A 40 26.09 -19.81 9.57
C VAL A 40 25.58 -18.99 10.75
N LYS A 41 24.43 -19.33 11.34
CA LYS A 41 23.80 -18.55 12.42
C LYS A 41 24.74 -18.34 13.61
N LYS A 42 25.42 -19.42 14.03
CA LYS A 42 26.37 -19.38 15.15
C LYS A 42 27.53 -18.42 14.89
N PHE A 43 28.06 -18.39 13.66
CA PHE A 43 29.17 -17.51 13.29
C PHE A 43 28.82 -16.02 13.51
N PHE A 44 27.61 -15.61 13.13
CA PHE A 44 27.14 -14.25 13.35
C PHE A 44 26.71 -13.98 14.80
N GLN A 45 26.19 -15.00 15.49
CA GLN A 45 25.86 -14.92 16.91
C GLN A 45 27.10 -14.65 17.77
N ASP A 46 28.19 -15.36 17.51
CA ASP A 46 29.44 -15.21 18.27
C ASP A 46 30.08 -13.81 18.05
N GLN A 47 29.74 -13.13 16.95
CA GLN A 47 30.12 -11.75 16.67
C GLN A 47 29.15 -10.71 17.26
N GLY A 48 28.01 -11.13 17.82
CA GLY A 48 26.99 -10.24 18.37
C GLY A 48 26.06 -9.57 17.35
N TRP A 49 25.94 -10.10 16.13
CA TRP A 49 25.18 -9.46 15.04
C TRP A 49 23.68 -9.74 15.05
N LEU A 50 23.19 -10.67 15.88
CA LEU A 50 21.78 -11.10 15.82
C LEU A 50 20.80 -9.94 16.00
N SER A 51 21.06 -9.04 16.95
CA SER A 51 20.19 -7.88 17.18
C SER A 51 20.14 -6.93 15.98
N TYR A 52 21.23 -6.82 15.21
CA TYR A 52 21.23 -6.04 13.98
C TYR A 52 20.35 -6.69 12.91
N PHE A 53 20.40 -8.03 12.77
CA PHE A 53 19.53 -8.75 11.83
C PHE A 53 18.06 -8.72 12.25
N ASP A 54 17.76 -8.74 13.55
CA ASP A 54 16.39 -8.55 14.05
C ASP A 54 15.83 -7.18 13.64
N ILE A 55 16.65 -6.12 13.75
CA ILE A 55 16.29 -4.78 13.29
C ILE A 55 16.14 -4.73 11.76
N LEU A 56 17.05 -5.37 11.03
CA LEU A 56 17.04 -5.40 9.56
C LEU A 56 15.80 -6.12 9.02
N ASN A 57 15.42 -7.24 9.65
CA ASN A 57 14.22 -7.97 9.29
C ASN A 57 12.96 -7.17 9.64
N GLY A 58 12.98 -6.49 10.79
CA GLY A 58 11.92 -5.59 11.22
C GLY A 58 10.57 -6.28 11.46
N PRO A 59 9.61 -5.57 12.07
CA PRO A 59 8.25 -6.08 12.19
C PRO A 59 7.54 -5.99 10.83
N VAL A 60 6.82 -7.04 10.44
CA VAL A 60 5.86 -6.95 9.34
C VAL A 60 4.45 -6.76 9.90
N TYR A 61 3.83 -5.63 9.56
CA TYR A 61 2.46 -5.31 9.92
C TYR A 61 1.47 -5.96 8.95
N THR A 62 1.30 -7.28 9.06
CA THR A 62 0.48 -8.09 8.15
C THR A 62 -0.95 -7.56 8.00
N GLN A 63 -1.57 -7.14 9.10
CA GLN A 63 -2.91 -6.55 9.10
C GLN A 63 -2.98 -5.30 8.22
N LEU A 64 -1.98 -4.41 8.33
CA LEU A 64 -1.90 -3.18 7.56
C LEU A 64 -1.74 -3.47 6.06
N VAL A 65 -0.88 -4.43 5.72
CA VAL A 65 -0.67 -4.85 4.32
C VAL A 65 -1.94 -5.45 3.73
N LYS A 66 -2.65 -6.30 4.48
CA LYS A 66 -3.93 -6.85 4.03
C LYS A 66 -5.00 -5.77 3.86
N ASP A 67 -5.08 -4.82 4.78
CA ASP A 67 -6.02 -3.69 4.70
C ASP A 67 -5.71 -2.78 3.50
N PHE A 68 -4.42 -2.55 3.22
CA PHE A 68 -3.95 -1.84 2.04
C PHE A 68 -4.44 -2.52 0.76
N TRP A 69 -4.15 -3.80 0.56
CA TRP A 69 -4.52 -4.50 -0.67
C TRP A 69 -6.03 -4.65 -0.83
N LYS A 70 -6.77 -4.92 0.25
CA LYS A 70 -8.22 -5.12 0.18
C LYS A 70 -8.99 -3.88 -0.27
N ARG A 71 -8.41 -2.69 -0.12
CA ARG A 71 -9.04 -1.38 -0.39
C ARG A 71 -8.29 -0.57 -1.45
N CYS A 72 -7.37 -1.18 -2.18
CA CYS A 72 -6.60 -0.47 -3.20
C CYS A 72 -7.38 -0.39 -4.53
N ASP A 73 -7.27 0.75 -5.21
CA ASP A 73 -7.66 0.89 -6.61
C ASP A 73 -6.39 1.19 -7.42
N ILE A 74 -6.32 0.57 -8.60
CA ILE A 74 -5.33 0.94 -9.60
C ILE A 74 -5.93 2.07 -10.42
N ILE A 75 -5.24 3.22 -10.46
CA ILE A 75 -5.65 4.38 -11.23
C ILE A 75 -4.75 4.44 -12.45
N THR A 76 -5.27 4.03 -13.61
CA THR A 76 -4.61 4.27 -14.89
C THR A 76 -5.07 5.61 -15.47
N GLN A 77 -4.55 5.97 -16.64
CA GLN A 77 -4.99 7.16 -17.38
C GLN A 77 -6.50 7.13 -17.63
N GLU A 78 -7.07 5.95 -17.94
CA GLU A 78 -8.50 5.80 -18.22
C GLU A 78 -9.36 6.08 -16.98
N GLU A 79 -9.00 5.53 -15.81
CA GLU A 79 -9.70 5.84 -14.56
C GLU A 79 -9.55 7.31 -14.17
N ALA A 80 -8.37 7.90 -14.39
CA ALA A 80 -8.14 9.32 -14.13
C ALA A 80 -9.04 10.18 -15.03
N ASP A 81 -9.12 9.89 -16.33
CA ASP A 81 -9.97 10.63 -17.27
C ASP A 81 -11.45 10.44 -16.94
N LYS A 82 -11.86 9.24 -16.52
CA LYS A 82 -13.22 8.98 -16.03
C LYS A 82 -13.53 9.80 -14.78
N GLU A 83 -12.63 9.85 -13.79
CA GLU A 83 -12.76 10.67 -12.59
C GLU A 83 -12.91 12.16 -12.94
N TYR A 84 -12.11 12.65 -13.90
CA TYR A 84 -12.21 14.02 -14.40
C TYR A 84 -13.55 14.30 -15.06
N ASN A 85 -13.99 13.43 -15.97
CA ASN A 85 -15.24 13.58 -16.70
C ASN A 85 -16.45 13.57 -15.75
N LEU A 86 -16.44 12.71 -14.73
CA LEU A 86 -17.46 12.69 -13.67
C LEU A 86 -17.48 14.02 -12.92
N LYS A 87 -16.31 14.56 -12.53
CA LYS A 87 -16.23 15.84 -11.83
C LYS A 87 -16.70 17.03 -12.68
N VAL A 88 -16.43 17.00 -13.98
CA VAL A 88 -16.96 18.00 -14.92
C VAL A 88 -18.48 17.88 -15.04
N ALA A 89 -19.02 16.66 -15.08
CA ALA A 89 -20.45 16.39 -15.20
C ALA A 89 -21.27 16.82 -13.97
N GLU A 90 -20.69 16.86 -12.77
CA GLU A 90 -21.36 17.38 -11.55
C GLU A 90 -21.83 18.83 -11.69
N ASP A 91 -21.04 19.69 -12.34
CA ASP A 91 -21.40 21.08 -12.65
C ASP A 91 -20.74 21.53 -13.97
N PRO A 92 -21.36 21.23 -15.12
CA PRO A 92 -20.75 21.50 -16.43
C PRO A 92 -20.53 22.99 -16.69
N LYS A 93 -21.35 23.87 -16.10
CA LYS A 93 -21.22 25.32 -16.30
C LYS A 93 -19.97 25.86 -15.60
N LYS A 94 -19.68 25.35 -14.41
CA LYS A 94 -18.55 25.83 -13.59
C LYS A 94 -17.26 25.04 -13.83
N ASN A 95 -17.34 23.76 -14.20
CA ASN A 95 -16.19 22.86 -14.19
C ASN A 95 -15.55 22.65 -15.57
N LYS A 96 -16.28 22.91 -16.65
CA LYS A 96 -15.77 22.72 -18.03
C LYS A 96 -14.52 23.56 -18.29
N GLY A 97 -13.50 22.92 -18.87
CA GLY A 97 -12.23 23.57 -19.26
C GLY A 97 -11.26 23.85 -18.11
N LYS A 98 -11.59 23.48 -16.87
CA LYS A 98 -10.65 23.58 -15.74
C LYS A 98 -9.68 22.41 -15.74
N SER A 99 -8.45 22.66 -15.29
CA SER A 99 -7.49 21.58 -15.05
C SER A 99 -7.90 20.72 -13.85
N ARG A 100 -7.37 19.49 -13.78
CA ARG A 100 -7.56 18.55 -12.65
C ARG A 100 -7.32 19.23 -11.29
N LYS A 101 -6.19 19.93 -11.16
CA LYS A 101 -5.83 20.68 -9.95
C LYS A 101 -6.87 21.74 -9.57
N LYS A 102 -7.42 22.48 -10.55
CA LYS A 102 -8.50 23.47 -10.31
C LYS A 102 -9.84 22.83 -9.94
N LEU A 103 -10.03 21.55 -10.28
CA LEU A 103 -11.18 20.75 -9.87
C LEU A 103 -10.99 20.04 -8.53
N GLY A 104 -9.83 20.21 -7.88
CA GLY A 104 -9.48 19.53 -6.64
C GLY A 104 -9.11 18.05 -6.84
N LEU A 105 -8.83 17.64 -8.08
CA LEU A 105 -8.38 16.29 -8.42
C LEU A 105 -6.85 16.25 -8.42
N ARG A 106 -6.30 15.08 -8.05
CA ARG A 106 -4.86 14.81 -8.12
C ARG A 106 -4.40 14.83 -9.58
N GLU A 107 -3.24 15.42 -9.86
CA GLU A 107 -2.63 15.33 -11.19
C GLU A 107 -2.26 13.88 -11.49
N PHE A 108 -2.48 13.46 -12.74
CA PHE A 108 -2.09 12.13 -13.17
C PHE A 108 -0.75 12.24 -13.91
N THR A 109 0.28 11.59 -13.39
CA THR A 109 1.62 11.54 -13.98
C THR A 109 1.96 10.15 -14.47
N GLU A 110 1.52 9.13 -13.73
CA GLU A 110 1.71 7.72 -14.04
C GLU A 110 0.61 6.88 -13.37
N THR A 111 0.57 5.59 -13.70
CA THR A 111 -0.34 4.64 -13.06
C THR A 111 0.02 4.51 -11.58
N GLU A 112 -0.94 4.73 -10.69
CA GLU A 112 -0.72 4.71 -9.24
C GLU A 112 -1.73 3.82 -8.51
N ILE A 113 -1.34 3.30 -7.35
CA ILE A 113 -2.21 2.49 -6.50
C ILE A 113 -2.68 3.36 -5.34
N ARG A 114 -3.96 3.71 -5.32
CA ARG A 114 -4.56 4.48 -4.22
C ARG A 114 -5.26 3.54 -3.26
N SER A 115 -4.94 3.56 -1.98
CA SER A 115 -5.61 2.77 -0.94
C SER A 115 -5.97 3.60 0.30
N GLY A 116 -6.80 3.03 1.17
CA GLY A 116 -7.12 3.59 2.48
C GLY A 116 -6.71 2.64 3.60
N CYS A 117 -5.75 3.04 4.42
CA CYS A 117 -5.26 2.25 5.56
C CYS A 117 -5.59 2.95 6.87
N THR A 118 -6.37 2.31 7.75
CA THR A 118 -6.63 2.82 9.11
C THR A 118 -7.15 4.28 9.17
N GLY A 119 -7.90 4.71 8.16
CA GLY A 119 -8.41 6.09 8.08
C GLY A 119 -7.49 7.10 7.37
N TYR A 120 -6.32 6.66 6.88
CA TYR A 120 -5.37 7.45 6.11
C TYR A 120 -5.39 7.05 4.62
N GLU A 121 -5.23 8.04 3.75
CA GLU A 121 -5.01 7.80 2.32
C GLU A 121 -3.54 7.38 2.10
N VAL A 122 -3.33 6.33 1.30
CA VAL A 122 -2.03 5.86 0.84
C VAL A 122 -2.05 5.89 -0.68
N VAL A 123 -1.06 6.51 -1.31
CA VAL A 123 -0.92 6.60 -2.78
C VAL A 123 0.54 6.43 -3.16
#